data_AF-A0A1L3SNG2-F1
#
_entry.id   AF-A0A1L3SNG2-F1
#
_cell.length_a   1.000
_cell.length_b   1.000
_cell.length_c   1.000
_cell.angle_alpha   90.00
_cell.angle_beta   90.00
_cell.angle_gamma   90.00
#
_symmetry.space_group_name_H-M   'P 1'
#
loop_
_entity.id
_entity.type
_entity.pdbx_description
1 polymer ?
#
loop_
_entity_poly.entity_id
_entity_poly.type
_entity_poly.pdbx_seq_one_letter_code
_entity_poly.pdbx_strand_id
1 'polypeptide(L)'
;MGEKVFLTVRPAERDEVFTDMVRIHRSHRIDSDNNIIPAGKVIRIDHAGKHAFAIARGLPDTIARYPEKDRVILMDEFMRQRLSVSSGDKIDRRGITSASQLERILWYLQATNPAVHVPAWLAVISIGLGVLSILLSLALASSSAQESFDIDFSEVPTVHFPTGDQIVSAYPAFEDYSFMLFDICDAFDFTIDSGDCLIYPMNASIGGNALATVVDGNKVIVYDRALSPLVGYEGAEMIIAHELGHHHCRHLGRSVDPRHELQADAFAGAAAKLMRRSLEAALSAVSVLDERPSRTHPGRQDRVAAITAGWNDPGAGKACELP
;
A
#
# COMPACT_ATOMS: atom_id res chain seq x y z
N MET A 1 37.09 30.76 -43.20
CA MET A 1 37.87 30.78 -41.95
C MET A 1 37.38 31.94 -41.12
N GLY A 2 36.51 31.69 -40.13
CA GLY A 2 36.02 32.76 -39.25
C GLY A 2 37.16 33.31 -38.38
N GLU A 3 37.20 34.62 -38.22
CA GLU A 3 38.17 35.33 -37.38
C GLU A 3 38.17 34.75 -35.95
N LYS A 4 39.36 34.42 -35.41
CA LYS A 4 39.47 33.96 -34.03
C LYS A 4 39.23 35.13 -33.10
N VAL A 5 38.05 35.16 -32.47
CA VAL A 5 37.71 36.16 -31.45
C VAL A 5 38.17 35.66 -30.10
N PHE A 6 39.04 36.42 -29.44
CA PHE A 6 39.54 36.10 -28.10
C PHE A 6 38.90 37.01 -27.06
N LEU A 7 38.53 36.42 -25.92
CA LEU A 7 38.05 37.14 -24.74
C LEU A 7 39.15 37.19 -23.69
N THR A 8 39.41 38.38 -23.16
CA THR A 8 40.41 38.56 -22.11
C THR A 8 39.81 38.21 -20.73
N VAL A 9 40.48 37.34 -19.99
CA VAL A 9 40.05 36.88 -18.66
C VAL A 9 40.28 37.97 -17.63
N ARG A 10 39.22 38.35 -16.92
CA ARG A 10 39.26 39.31 -15.82
C ARG A 10 38.58 38.72 -14.57
N PRO A 11 39.01 39.12 -13.36
CA PRO A 11 38.36 38.67 -12.15
C PRO A 11 36.90 39.13 -12.10
N ALA A 12 36.01 38.26 -11.64
CA ALA A 12 34.64 38.62 -11.28
C ALA A 12 34.60 39.53 -10.04
N GLU A 13 33.44 40.13 -9.78
CA GLU A 13 33.21 40.93 -8.58
C GLU A 13 33.23 40.03 -7.32
N ARG A 14 33.53 40.62 -6.15
CA ARG A 14 33.78 39.84 -4.91
C ARG A 14 32.54 39.08 -4.42
N ASP A 15 31.35 39.57 -4.74
CA ASP A 15 30.06 38.96 -4.43
C ASP A 15 29.66 37.84 -5.40
N GLU A 16 30.43 37.62 -6.48
CA GLU A 16 30.16 36.60 -7.49
C GLU A 16 31.05 35.36 -7.36
N VAL A 17 31.90 35.30 -6.34
CA VAL A 17 32.77 34.15 -6.08
C VAL A 17 31.92 32.95 -5.64
N PHE A 18 32.26 31.75 -6.11
CA PHE A 18 31.54 30.48 -5.84
C PHE A 18 30.15 30.37 -6.48
N THR A 19 29.79 31.27 -7.39
CA THR A 19 28.47 31.25 -8.05
C THR A 19 28.44 30.42 -9.34
N ASP A 20 29.58 29.86 -9.76
CA ASP A 20 29.80 29.22 -11.07
C ASP A 20 29.28 30.08 -12.23
N MET A 21 29.41 31.39 -12.10
CA MET A 21 28.91 32.35 -13.07
C MET A 21 30.05 32.91 -13.90
N VAL A 22 29.79 33.12 -15.18
CA VAL A 22 30.68 33.91 -16.04
C VAL A 22 29.90 35.02 -16.72
N ARG A 23 30.52 36.19 -16.83
CA ARG A 23 29.91 37.34 -17.50
C ARG A 23 30.59 37.61 -18.82
N ILE A 24 29.80 37.63 -19.89
CA ILE A 24 30.26 37.80 -21.26
C ILE A 24 29.28 38.74 -21.96
N HIS A 25 29.81 39.66 -22.78
CA HIS A 25 28.97 40.56 -23.55
C HIS A 25 28.04 39.77 -24.49
N ARG A 26 26.82 40.28 -24.73
CA ARG A 26 25.81 39.57 -25.55
C ARG A 26 26.32 39.22 -26.95
N SER A 27 27.16 40.07 -27.55
CA SER A 27 27.76 39.83 -28.88
C SER A 27 28.71 38.63 -28.95
N HIS A 28 29.19 38.12 -27.81
CA HIS A 28 30.13 37.00 -27.76
C HIS A 28 29.55 35.74 -27.11
N ARG A 29 28.30 35.79 -26.64
CA ARG A 29 27.55 34.63 -26.15
C ARG A 29 26.83 33.96 -27.32
N ILE A 30 27.60 33.27 -28.15
CA ILE A 30 27.11 32.65 -29.38
C ILE A 30 27.54 31.18 -29.36
N ASP A 31 26.61 30.26 -29.59
CA ASP A 31 26.88 28.82 -29.64
C ASP A 31 27.50 28.37 -30.97
N SER A 32 27.70 27.06 -31.12
CA SER A 32 28.27 26.45 -32.33
C SER A 32 27.43 26.66 -33.59
N ASP A 33 26.13 26.84 -33.43
CA ASP A 33 25.16 27.02 -34.51
C ASP A 33 24.90 28.50 -34.80
N ASN A 34 25.74 29.38 -34.23
CA ASN A 34 25.68 30.82 -34.35
C ASN A 34 24.43 31.47 -33.72
N ASN A 35 23.76 30.78 -32.79
CA ASN A 35 22.64 31.32 -32.02
C ASN A 35 23.13 32.03 -30.76
N ILE A 36 22.43 33.10 -30.36
CA ILE A 36 22.74 33.83 -29.13
C ILE A 36 22.32 32.97 -27.93
N ILE A 37 23.26 32.73 -27.02
CA ILE A 37 23.02 32.04 -25.75
C ILE A 37 22.37 33.04 -24.77
N PRO A 38 21.11 32.84 -24.33
CA PRO A 38 20.44 33.71 -23.37
C PRO A 38 21.15 33.78 -22.02
N ALA A 39 20.90 34.86 -21.27
CA ALA A 39 21.43 34.97 -19.90
C ALA A 39 20.72 33.94 -19.00
N GLY A 40 21.44 33.35 -18.05
CA GLY A 40 20.92 32.32 -17.15
C GLY A 40 21.01 30.89 -17.71
N LYS A 41 21.52 30.70 -18.94
CA LYS A 41 21.80 29.35 -19.46
C LYS A 41 23.14 28.84 -18.97
N VAL A 42 23.20 27.53 -18.72
CA VAL A 42 24.45 26.82 -18.45
C VAL A 42 25.21 26.65 -19.76
N ILE A 43 26.46 27.07 -19.75
CA ILE A 43 27.40 26.96 -20.87
C ILE A 43 28.55 26.06 -20.47
N ARG A 44 29.17 25.48 -21.48
CA ARG A 44 30.43 24.78 -21.40
C ARG A 44 31.51 25.71 -21.95
N ILE A 45 32.64 25.78 -21.24
CA ILE A 45 33.81 26.55 -21.63
C ILE A 45 34.96 25.58 -21.78
N ASP A 46 35.43 25.37 -23.02
CA ASP A 46 36.58 24.56 -23.35
C ASP A 46 37.82 25.45 -23.54
N HIS A 47 38.90 25.15 -22.81
CA HIS A 47 40.18 25.85 -22.92
C HIS A 47 41.35 24.89 -22.67
N ALA A 48 42.30 24.83 -23.61
CA ALA A 48 43.54 24.04 -23.50
C ALA A 48 43.34 22.57 -23.05
N GLY A 49 42.29 21.92 -23.56
CA GLY A 49 41.96 20.53 -23.22
C GLY A 49 41.22 20.35 -21.88
N LYS A 50 40.97 21.44 -21.15
CA LYS A 50 40.11 21.47 -19.96
C LYS A 50 38.75 22.02 -20.31
N HIS A 51 37.75 21.67 -19.52
CA HIS A 51 36.41 22.23 -19.64
C HIS A 51 35.84 22.57 -18.27
N ALA A 52 34.95 23.56 -18.24
CA ALA A 52 34.17 23.91 -17.07
C ALA A 52 32.76 24.31 -17.47
N PHE A 53 31.81 24.12 -16.55
CA PHE A 53 30.42 24.53 -16.73
C PHE A 53 30.15 25.78 -15.91
N ALA A 54 29.44 26.74 -16.50
CA ALA A 54 29.12 27.99 -15.84
C ALA A 54 27.77 28.54 -16.30
N ILE A 55 27.14 29.40 -15.50
CA ILE A 55 25.97 30.16 -15.90
C ILE A 55 26.45 31.41 -16.67
N ALA A 56 26.01 31.55 -17.92
CA ALA A 56 26.30 32.73 -18.71
C ALA A 56 25.42 33.92 -18.27
N ARG A 57 26.03 35.05 -17.92
CA ARG A 57 25.35 36.33 -17.68
C ARG A 57 25.94 37.44 -18.57
N GLY A 58 25.21 38.55 -18.66
CA GLY A 58 25.71 39.77 -19.30
C GLY A 58 26.77 40.46 -18.44
N LEU A 59 27.62 41.25 -19.10
CA LEU A 59 28.52 42.19 -18.42
C LEU A 59 27.71 43.30 -17.73
N PRO A 60 28.07 43.74 -16.51
CA PRO A 60 27.44 44.89 -15.86
C PRO A 60 27.76 46.21 -16.59
N ASP A 61 26.90 47.20 -16.44
CA ASP A 61 27.06 48.53 -17.06
C ASP A 61 28.26 49.31 -16.50
N THR A 62 28.80 48.87 -15.35
CA THR A 62 29.96 49.45 -14.65
C THR A 62 31.33 49.15 -15.30
N ILE A 63 31.36 48.43 -16.43
CA ILE A 63 32.56 48.03 -17.19
C ILE A 63 33.30 49.19 -17.89
N ALA A 64 32.94 50.44 -17.59
CA ALA A 64 33.67 51.64 -18.02
C ALA A 64 35.19 51.63 -17.70
N ARG A 65 35.65 50.74 -16.79
CA ARG A 65 37.05 50.56 -16.40
C ARG A 65 37.93 49.77 -17.40
N TYR A 66 37.36 49.13 -18.42
CA TYR A 66 38.13 48.30 -19.36
C TYR A 66 38.18 48.91 -20.77
N PRO A 67 39.37 48.93 -21.43
CA PRO A 67 39.53 49.53 -22.75
C PRO A 67 38.81 48.75 -23.88
N GLU A 68 38.63 47.43 -23.72
CA GLU A 68 37.87 46.57 -24.65
C GLU A 68 36.57 46.11 -23.98
N LYS A 69 35.53 46.95 -24.01
CA LYS A 69 34.30 46.77 -23.21
C LYS A 69 33.47 45.52 -23.56
N ASP A 70 33.67 44.94 -24.75
CA ASP A 70 32.93 43.78 -25.24
C ASP A 70 33.76 42.49 -25.23
N ARG A 71 35.08 42.55 -25.42
CA ARG A 71 35.98 41.37 -25.49
C ARG A 71 36.53 40.89 -24.14
N VAL A 72 35.67 40.90 -23.12
CA VAL A 72 36.03 40.49 -21.76
C VAL A 72 35.14 39.34 -21.29
N ILE A 73 35.76 38.40 -20.58
CA ILE A 73 35.06 37.38 -19.79
C ILE A 73 35.41 37.57 -18.31
N LEU A 74 34.40 37.84 -17.49
CA LEU A 74 34.55 37.87 -16.04
C LEU A 74 34.28 36.47 -15.50
N MET A 75 35.18 35.97 -14.66
CA MET A 75 35.02 34.68 -13.99
C MET A 75 35.75 34.70 -12.64
N ASP A 76 35.24 33.93 -11.69
CA ASP A 76 35.78 33.87 -10.34
C ASP A 76 37.12 33.10 -10.29
N GLU A 77 37.69 32.95 -9.09
CA GLU A 77 38.95 32.21 -8.92
C GLU A 77 38.79 30.71 -9.20
N PHE A 78 37.68 30.09 -8.80
CA PHE A 78 37.47 28.64 -8.96
C PHE A 78 37.32 28.25 -10.43
N MET A 79 36.57 29.02 -11.22
CA MET A 79 36.43 28.82 -12.65
C MET A 79 37.78 28.94 -13.36
N ARG A 80 38.58 29.93 -12.97
CA ARG A 80 39.94 30.14 -13.48
C ARG A 80 40.86 28.97 -13.16
N GLN A 81 40.80 28.44 -11.94
CA GLN A 81 41.56 27.24 -11.56
C GLN A 81 41.14 26.02 -12.39
N ARG A 82 39.83 25.78 -12.56
CA ARG A 82 39.28 24.67 -13.38
C ARG A 82 39.75 24.73 -14.83
N LEU A 83 39.77 25.92 -15.43
CA LEU A 83 40.25 26.15 -16.79
C LEU A 83 41.77 26.35 -16.88
N SER A 84 42.45 26.49 -15.74
CA SER A 84 43.88 26.80 -15.62
C SER A 84 44.30 28.07 -16.37
N VAL A 85 43.54 29.14 -16.16
CA VAL A 85 43.77 30.46 -16.73
C VAL A 85 43.96 31.51 -15.63
N SER A 86 44.79 32.51 -15.89
CA SER A 86 45.06 33.67 -15.02
C SER A 86 44.40 34.93 -15.56
N SER A 87 44.35 36.00 -14.75
CA SER A 87 43.84 37.28 -15.26
C SER A 87 44.79 37.84 -16.32
N GLY A 88 44.23 38.24 -17.47
CA GLY A 88 45.00 38.68 -18.64
C GLY A 88 45.12 37.63 -19.74
N ASP A 89 44.88 36.36 -19.41
CA ASP A 89 44.88 35.27 -20.39
C ASP A 89 43.73 35.43 -21.39
N LYS A 90 43.87 34.78 -22.55
CA LYS A 90 42.91 34.85 -23.64
C LYS A 90 42.22 33.51 -23.85
N ILE A 91 40.89 33.51 -23.83
CA ILE A 91 40.06 32.35 -24.14
C ILE A 91 39.47 32.53 -25.54
N ASP A 92 39.53 31.49 -26.38
CA ASP A 92 38.88 31.49 -27.69
C ASP A 92 37.35 31.39 -27.51
N ARG A 93 36.61 32.35 -28.06
CA ARG A 93 35.15 32.38 -28.01
C ARG A 93 34.51 31.09 -28.51
N ARG A 94 35.14 30.39 -29.47
CA ARG A 94 34.62 29.14 -30.05
C ARG A 94 34.58 27.98 -29.06
N GLY A 95 35.33 28.07 -27.95
CA GLY A 95 35.25 27.12 -26.86
C GLY A 95 34.04 27.32 -25.95
N ILE A 96 33.21 28.33 -26.19
CA ILE A 96 32.03 28.63 -25.37
C ILE A 96 30.79 28.11 -26.10
N THR A 97 30.18 27.06 -25.56
CA THR A 97 29.03 26.39 -26.17
C THR A 97 27.89 26.24 -25.17
N SER A 98 26.66 26.04 -25.65
CA SER A 98 25.54 25.71 -24.76
C SER A 98 25.69 24.29 -24.22
N ALA A 99 25.49 24.09 -22.92
CA ALA A 99 25.51 22.76 -22.33
C ALA A 99 24.28 21.94 -22.78
N SER A 100 24.49 20.65 -23.07
CA SER A 100 23.44 19.66 -23.31
C SER A 100 22.60 19.37 -22.06
N GLN A 101 21.49 18.64 -22.21
CA GLN A 101 20.65 18.29 -21.05
C GLN A 101 21.40 17.46 -20.00
N LEU A 102 22.23 16.50 -20.42
CA LEU A 102 23.03 15.69 -19.51
C LEU A 102 24.12 16.51 -18.82
N GLU A 103 24.81 17.37 -19.55
CA GLU A 103 25.81 18.28 -18.98
C GLU A 103 25.20 19.26 -17.97
N ARG A 104 23.95 19.68 -18.19
CA ARG A 104 23.22 20.50 -17.22
C ARG A 104 22.94 19.74 -15.93
N ILE A 105 22.51 18.48 -16.02
CA ILE A 105 22.31 17.61 -14.84
C ILE A 105 23.64 17.42 -14.11
N LEU A 106 24.71 17.14 -14.84
CA LEU A 106 26.05 17.00 -14.26
C LEU A 106 26.49 18.28 -13.54
N TRP A 107 26.25 19.45 -14.14
CA TRP A 107 26.51 20.73 -13.50
C TRP A 107 25.69 20.91 -12.21
N TYR A 108 24.39 20.59 -12.19
CA TYR A 108 23.58 20.65 -10.97
C TYR A 108 24.19 19.80 -9.84
N LEU A 109 24.73 18.61 -10.14
CA LEU A 109 25.32 17.71 -9.15
C LEU A 109 26.72 18.13 -8.68
N GLN A 110 27.45 18.92 -9.48
CA GLN A 110 28.84 19.33 -9.24
C GLN A 110 29.00 20.85 -9.00
N ALA A 111 27.89 21.59 -8.93
CA ALA A 111 27.91 23.02 -8.72
C ALA A 111 28.61 23.37 -7.40
N THR A 112 29.47 24.38 -7.44
CA THR A 112 30.22 24.87 -6.29
C THR A 112 29.29 25.48 -5.25
N ASN A 113 28.16 26.05 -5.69
CA ASN A 113 27.15 26.62 -4.80
C ASN A 113 26.30 25.52 -4.11
N PRO A 114 26.29 25.44 -2.76
CA PRO A 114 25.49 24.46 -2.02
C PRO A 114 23.98 24.61 -2.26
N ALA A 115 23.49 25.82 -2.52
CA ALA A 115 22.08 26.05 -2.84
C ALA A 115 21.64 25.36 -4.16
N VAL A 116 22.60 24.94 -4.99
CA VAL A 116 22.34 24.26 -6.27
C VAL A 116 22.53 22.75 -6.15
N HIS A 117 23.66 22.28 -5.59
CA HIS A 117 23.95 20.83 -5.58
C HIS A 117 23.25 20.05 -4.47
N VAL A 118 22.94 20.66 -3.32
CA VAL A 118 22.23 19.97 -2.24
C VAL A 118 20.83 19.52 -2.69
N PRO A 119 19.97 20.40 -3.27
CA PRO A 119 18.69 19.97 -3.81
C PRO A 119 18.81 18.92 -4.93
N ALA A 120 19.85 19.04 -5.77
CA ALA A 120 20.09 18.09 -6.86
C ALA A 120 20.39 16.67 -6.33
N TRP A 121 21.25 16.56 -5.32
CA TRP A 121 21.53 15.27 -4.67
C TRP A 121 20.34 14.71 -3.92
N LEU A 122 19.54 15.55 -3.26
CA LEU A 122 18.28 15.12 -2.64
C LEU A 122 17.31 14.52 -3.67
N ALA A 123 17.20 15.10 -4.87
CA ALA A 123 16.38 14.55 -5.94
C ALA A 123 16.87 13.17 -6.39
N VAL A 124 18.18 12.96 -6.52
CA VAL A 124 18.77 11.66 -6.87
C VAL A 124 18.47 10.60 -5.82
N ILE A 125 18.63 10.94 -4.54
CA ILE A 125 18.33 10.02 -3.43
C ILE A 125 16.85 9.64 -3.44
N SER A 126 15.94 10.61 -3.61
CA SER A 126 14.50 10.37 -3.67
C SER A 126 14.10 9.42 -4.81
N ILE A 127 14.69 9.59 -6.00
CA ILE A 127 14.46 8.67 -7.13
C ILE A 127 14.97 7.26 -6.78
N GLY A 128 16.16 7.15 -6.17
CA GLY A 128 16.72 5.87 -5.74
C GLY A 128 15.83 5.13 -4.74
N LEU A 129 15.30 5.84 -3.74
CA LEU A 129 14.37 5.29 -2.76
C LEU A 129 13.05 4.84 -3.41
N GLY A 130 12.52 5.61 -4.36
CA GLY A 130 11.32 5.24 -5.12
C GLY A 130 11.50 3.94 -5.92
N VAL A 131 12.62 3.81 -6.64
CA VAL A 131 12.95 2.59 -7.38
C VAL A 131 13.12 1.39 -6.45
N LEU A 132 13.82 1.56 -5.31
CA LEU A 132 13.98 0.51 -4.31
C LEU A 132 12.63 0.04 -3.76
N SER A 133 11.71 0.98 -3.48
CA SER A 133 10.36 0.66 -3.02
C SER A 133 9.57 -0.18 -4.03
N ILE A 134 9.68 0.14 -5.32
CA ILE A 134 9.01 -0.61 -6.40
C ILE A 134 9.58 -2.03 -6.48
N LEU A 135 10.91 -2.16 -6.45
CA LEU A 135 11.57 -3.47 -6.49
C LEU A 135 11.20 -4.34 -5.30
N LEU A 136 11.16 -3.77 -4.10
CA LEU A 136 10.74 -4.48 -2.89
C LEU A 136 9.28 -4.95 -2.99
N SER A 137 8.40 -4.10 -3.52
CA SER A 137 6.99 -4.44 -3.71
C SER A 137 6.80 -5.59 -4.71
N LEU A 138 7.54 -5.58 -5.82
CA LEU A 138 7.52 -6.66 -6.82
C LEU A 138 8.04 -7.99 -6.26
N ALA A 139 9.07 -7.94 -5.41
CA ALA A 139 9.59 -9.13 -4.74
C ALA A 139 8.54 -9.73 -3.78
N LEU A 140 7.85 -8.90 -2.99
CA LEU A 140 6.82 -9.35 -2.04
C LEU A 140 5.54 -9.87 -2.71
N ALA A 141 5.16 -9.31 -3.86
CA ALA A 141 4.00 -9.79 -4.62
C ALA A 141 4.17 -11.22 -5.15
N SER A 142 5.40 -11.73 -5.24
CA SER A 142 5.69 -13.09 -5.68
C SER A 142 5.57 -14.14 -4.56
N SER A 143 5.32 -13.70 -3.32
CA SER A 143 5.27 -14.54 -2.11
C SER A 143 3.91 -14.62 -1.42
N SER A 144 2.83 -14.14 -2.04
CA SER A 144 1.48 -14.30 -1.47
C SER A 144 0.88 -15.67 -1.83
N ALA A 145 1.49 -16.75 -1.34
CA ALA A 145 0.74 -17.99 -1.12
C ALA A 145 -0.13 -17.74 0.11
N GLN A 146 -1.45 -17.70 -0.05
CA GLN A 146 -2.35 -17.70 1.10
C GLN A 146 -2.11 -19.04 1.81
N GLU A 147 -1.54 -19.01 3.02
CA GLU A 147 -1.31 -20.23 3.80
C GLU A 147 -2.68 -20.87 4.08
N SER A 148 -3.00 -21.89 3.31
CA SER A 148 -4.12 -22.78 3.54
C SER A 148 -3.62 -23.99 4.32
N PHE A 149 -4.45 -24.51 5.23
CA PHE A 149 -4.22 -25.79 5.88
C PHE A 149 -5.38 -26.73 5.61
N ASP A 150 -5.07 -28.01 5.49
CA ASP A 150 -6.08 -29.03 5.21
C ASP A 150 -6.73 -29.51 6.52
N ILE A 151 -8.06 -29.54 6.53
CA ILE A 151 -8.87 -30.09 7.62
C ILE A 151 -9.47 -31.40 7.13
N ASP A 152 -9.16 -32.50 7.81
CA ASP A 152 -9.84 -33.78 7.61
C ASP A 152 -11.04 -33.89 8.57
N PHE A 153 -12.24 -33.61 8.05
CA PHE A 153 -13.50 -33.70 8.79
C PHE A 153 -13.88 -35.10 9.24
N SER A 154 -13.17 -36.15 8.79
CA SER A 154 -13.34 -37.49 9.33
C SER A 154 -12.60 -37.71 10.66
N GLU A 155 -11.61 -36.86 10.96
CA GLU A 155 -10.77 -36.96 12.16
C GLU A 155 -11.09 -35.90 13.22
N VAL A 156 -11.83 -34.85 12.86
CA VAL A 156 -12.20 -33.75 13.78
C VAL A 156 -13.68 -33.79 14.20
N PRO A 157 -14.02 -33.31 15.41
CA PRO A 157 -15.40 -33.31 15.87
C PRO A 157 -16.22 -32.24 15.12
N THR A 158 -17.40 -32.61 14.63
CA THR A 158 -18.35 -31.72 13.96
C THR A 158 -19.78 -32.22 14.17
N VAL A 159 -20.80 -31.33 14.06
CA VAL A 159 -22.22 -31.72 14.17
C VAL A 159 -22.77 -32.24 12.83
N HIS A 160 -22.32 -31.65 11.73
CA HIS A 160 -22.61 -32.09 10.36
C HIS A 160 -21.31 -32.15 9.53
N PHE A 161 -21.37 -32.78 8.36
CA PHE A 161 -20.20 -33.01 7.51
C PHE A 161 -20.26 -32.16 6.23
N PRO A 162 -19.11 -31.86 5.62
CA PRO A 162 -19.08 -31.20 4.31
C PRO A 162 -19.76 -32.06 3.24
N THR A 163 -20.35 -31.40 2.24
CA THR A 163 -20.93 -32.08 1.08
C THR A 163 -19.82 -32.34 0.07
N GLY A 164 -19.43 -33.61 -0.10
CA GLY A 164 -18.36 -34.02 -1.00
C GLY A 164 -17.10 -34.45 -0.25
N ASP A 165 -15.96 -33.85 -0.58
CA ASP A 165 -14.66 -34.21 -0.01
C ASP A 165 -14.62 -33.90 1.49
N GLN A 166 -14.08 -34.84 2.27
CA GLN A 166 -13.95 -34.71 3.72
C GLN A 166 -12.66 -33.99 4.13
N ILE A 167 -11.67 -33.98 3.24
CA ILE A 167 -10.42 -33.23 3.40
C ILE A 167 -10.57 -31.94 2.62
N VAL A 168 -10.53 -30.80 3.31
CA VAL A 168 -10.75 -29.50 2.69
C VAL A 168 -9.64 -28.52 3.07
N SER A 169 -9.15 -27.78 2.08
CA SER A 169 -8.18 -26.72 2.31
C SER A 169 -8.90 -25.47 2.84
N ALA A 170 -8.70 -25.19 4.12
CA ALA A 170 -9.21 -24.01 4.79
C ALA A 170 -8.17 -22.90 4.83
N TYR A 171 -8.59 -21.66 4.65
CA TYR A 171 -7.73 -20.47 4.74
C TYR A 171 -8.37 -19.43 5.67
N PRO A 172 -7.58 -18.54 6.30
CA PRO A 172 -8.10 -17.52 7.20
C PRO A 172 -9.26 -16.77 6.57
N ALA A 173 -10.35 -16.58 7.33
CA ALA A 173 -11.53 -15.95 6.78
C ALA A 173 -11.24 -14.51 6.32
N PHE A 174 -11.99 -14.06 5.31
CA PHE A 174 -11.98 -12.66 4.94
C PHE A 174 -12.40 -11.76 6.13
N GLU A 175 -11.98 -10.50 6.06
CA GLU A 175 -12.13 -9.52 7.14
C GLU A 175 -13.60 -9.35 7.58
N ASP A 176 -14.54 -9.44 6.63
CA ASP A 176 -15.98 -9.35 6.86
C ASP A 176 -16.52 -10.47 7.77
N TYR A 177 -16.16 -11.73 7.53
CA TYR A 177 -16.60 -12.85 8.39
C TYR A 177 -15.96 -12.80 9.79
N SER A 178 -14.73 -12.32 9.87
CA SER A 178 -14.06 -12.11 11.16
C SER A 178 -14.78 -11.02 11.97
N PHE A 179 -15.19 -9.93 11.32
CA PHE A 179 -16.00 -8.89 11.97
C PHE A 179 -17.37 -9.38 12.40
N MET A 180 -18.07 -10.18 11.58
CA MET A 180 -19.34 -10.80 11.99
C MET A 180 -19.17 -11.61 13.29
N LEU A 181 -18.14 -12.45 13.36
CA LEU A 181 -17.86 -13.23 14.56
C LEU A 181 -17.58 -12.33 15.78
N PHE A 182 -16.79 -11.26 15.59
CA PHE A 182 -16.49 -10.32 16.68
C PHE A 182 -17.74 -9.55 17.15
N ASP A 183 -18.61 -9.12 16.23
CA ASP A 183 -19.86 -8.44 16.58
C ASP A 183 -20.78 -9.34 17.41
N ILE A 184 -20.87 -10.63 17.04
CA ILE A 184 -21.64 -11.62 17.81
C ILE A 184 -21.03 -11.83 19.20
N CYS A 185 -19.71 -11.97 19.27
CA CYS A 185 -18.97 -12.14 20.52
C CYS A 185 -19.17 -10.96 21.48
N ASP A 186 -19.04 -9.74 20.96
CA ASP A 186 -19.23 -8.49 21.72
C ASP A 186 -20.67 -8.38 22.22
N ALA A 187 -21.66 -8.73 21.39
CA ALA A 187 -23.07 -8.70 21.78
C ALA A 187 -23.40 -9.61 22.96
N PHE A 188 -22.64 -10.69 23.15
CA PHE A 188 -22.78 -11.60 24.29
C PHE A 188 -21.87 -11.25 25.48
N ASP A 189 -21.12 -10.16 25.43
CA ASP A 189 -20.07 -9.83 26.41
C ASP A 189 -19.10 -11.01 26.63
N PHE A 190 -18.81 -11.79 25.58
CA PHE A 190 -17.85 -12.88 25.68
C PHE A 190 -16.44 -12.32 25.75
N THR A 191 -15.70 -12.74 26.76
CA THR A 191 -14.35 -12.25 27.02
C THR A 191 -13.32 -13.25 26.55
N ILE A 192 -12.10 -12.77 26.29
CA ILE A 192 -10.94 -13.63 26.01
C ILE A 192 -10.69 -14.58 27.21
N ASP A 193 -10.92 -14.09 28.43
CA ASP A 193 -10.68 -14.84 29.67
C ASP A 193 -11.63 -16.03 29.85
N SER A 194 -12.87 -15.95 29.32
CA SER A 194 -13.80 -17.08 29.34
C SER A 194 -13.51 -18.11 28.23
N GLY A 195 -12.69 -17.75 27.23
CA GLY A 195 -12.34 -18.60 26.10
C GLY A 195 -13.52 -18.92 25.17
N ASP A 196 -14.66 -18.27 25.36
CA ASP A 196 -15.88 -18.53 24.58
C ASP A 196 -15.75 -18.01 23.14
N CYS A 197 -14.98 -16.93 22.94
CA CYS A 197 -14.72 -16.32 21.63
C CYS A 197 -13.28 -16.49 21.12
N LEU A 198 -12.50 -17.40 21.70
CA LEU A 198 -11.23 -17.85 21.12
C LEU A 198 -11.51 -18.84 19.99
N ILE A 199 -11.98 -18.32 18.86
CA ILE A 199 -12.39 -19.08 17.67
C ILE A 199 -11.66 -18.53 16.46
N TYR A 200 -11.18 -19.43 15.61
CA TYR A 200 -10.55 -19.10 14.34
C TYR A 200 -11.59 -19.19 13.22
N PRO A 201 -12.06 -18.06 12.68
CA PRO A 201 -12.93 -18.06 11.51
C PRO A 201 -12.10 -18.39 10.26
N MET A 202 -12.58 -19.34 9.48
CA MET A 202 -11.92 -19.88 8.29
C MET A 202 -12.91 -19.91 7.13
N ASN A 203 -12.41 -19.83 5.91
CA ASN A 203 -13.18 -20.09 4.71
C ASN A 203 -12.66 -21.33 3.98
N ALA A 204 -13.57 -22.12 3.42
CA ALA A 204 -13.28 -23.27 2.58
C ALA A 204 -14.46 -23.55 1.64
N SER A 205 -14.23 -24.29 0.56
CA SER A 205 -15.30 -24.79 -0.31
C SER A 205 -15.82 -26.11 0.27
N ILE A 206 -16.95 -26.07 0.98
CA ILE A 206 -17.53 -27.22 1.69
C ILE A 206 -18.93 -27.59 1.19
N GLY A 207 -19.29 -27.08 0.01
CA GLY A 207 -20.51 -27.44 -0.71
C GLY A 207 -21.73 -26.62 -0.29
N GLY A 208 -21.52 -25.34 0.00
CA GLY A 208 -22.59 -24.44 0.46
C GLY A 208 -22.99 -24.73 1.90
N ASN A 209 -22.03 -24.91 2.79
CA ASN A 209 -22.26 -25.20 4.20
C ASN A 209 -21.45 -24.25 5.12
N ALA A 210 -21.70 -24.30 6.42
CA ALA A 210 -20.80 -23.80 7.45
C ALA A 210 -20.57 -24.93 8.46
N LEU A 211 -19.46 -24.91 9.22
CA LEU A 211 -19.08 -26.00 10.13
C LEU A 211 -18.34 -25.47 11.35
N ALA A 212 -18.84 -25.76 12.54
CA ALA A 212 -18.09 -25.66 13.79
C ALA A 212 -17.25 -26.94 14.01
N THR A 213 -15.96 -26.78 14.28
CA THR A 213 -15.06 -27.91 14.57
C THR A 213 -13.90 -27.52 15.50
N VAL A 214 -13.10 -28.49 15.93
CA VAL A 214 -11.89 -28.27 16.74
C VAL A 214 -10.71 -28.93 16.04
N VAL A 215 -9.69 -28.13 15.69
CA VAL A 215 -8.46 -28.59 15.02
C VAL A 215 -7.28 -28.32 15.95
N ASP A 216 -6.50 -29.35 16.29
CA ASP A 216 -5.35 -29.26 17.21
C ASP A 216 -5.67 -28.56 18.54
N GLY A 217 -6.89 -28.77 19.05
CA GLY A 217 -7.37 -28.14 20.29
C GLY A 217 -7.91 -26.71 20.15
N ASN A 218 -7.84 -26.13 18.95
CA ASN A 218 -8.37 -24.79 18.66
C ASN A 218 -9.78 -24.86 18.08
N LYS A 219 -10.70 -24.01 18.59
CA LYS A 219 -12.05 -23.90 18.03
C LYS A 219 -11.99 -23.21 16.68
N VAL A 220 -12.62 -23.80 15.68
CA VAL A 220 -12.64 -23.30 14.30
C VAL A 220 -14.10 -23.21 13.83
N ILE A 221 -14.41 -22.17 13.07
CA ILE A 221 -15.63 -22.09 12.28
C ILE A 221 -15.20 -22.01 10.81
N VAL A 222 -15.65 -22.94 9.99
CA VAL A 222 -15.38 -22.98 8.55
C VAL A 222 -16.64 -22.56 7.80
N TYR A 223 -16.56 -21.50 7.01
CA TYR A 223 -17.71 -20.96 6.27
C TYR A 223 -17.49 -21.04 4.75
N ASP A 224 -18.45 -21.60 4.02
CA ASP A 224 -18.48 -21.57 2.56
C ASP A 224 -19.03 -20.25 2.04
N ARG A 225 -18.16 -19.50 1.35
CA ARG A 225 -18.51 -18.21 0.77
C ARG A 225 -19.58 -18.29 -0.31
N ALA A 226 -19.82 -19.46 -0.89
CA ALA A 226 -20.92 -19.67 -1.84
C ALA A 226 -22.31 -19.38 -1.22
N LEU A 227 -22.44 -19.39 0.11
CA LEU A 227 -23.66 -19.03 0.82
C LEU A 227 -23.94 -17.52 0.81
N SER A 228 -22.91 -16.68 0.87
CA SER A 228 -23.08 -15.22 1.05
C SER A 228 -23.93 -14.55 -0.04
N PRO A 229 -23.81 -14.88 -1.35
CA PRO A 229 -24.71 -14.35 -2.36
C PRO A 229 -26.18 -14.75 -2.20
N LEU A 230 -26.46 -15.84 -1.49
CA LEU A 230 -27.82 -16.36 -1.29
C LEU A 230 -28.52 -15.72 -0.09
N VAL A 231 -27.76 -15.41 0.97
CA VAL A 231 -28.31 -14.97 2.26
C VAL A 231 -27.96 -13.53 2.64
N GLY A 232 -27.06 -12.89 1.89
CA GLY A 232 -26.57 -11.54 2.17
C GLY A 232 -25.69 -11.46 3.43
N TYR A 233 -25.38 -10.24 3.87
CA TYR A 233 -24.54 -10.00 5.05
C TYR A 233 -25.20 -10.51 6.33
N GLU A 234 -26.45 -10.13 6.58
CA GLU A 234 -27.17 -10.52 7.80
C GLU A 234 -27.35 -12.04 7.87
N GLY A 235 -27.61 -12.69 6.74
CA GLY A 235 -27.75 -14.14 6.71
C GLY A 235 -26.43 -14.86 6.98
N ALA A 236 -25.33 -14.35 6.43
CA ALA A 236 -24.00 -14.89 6.72
C ALA A 236 -23.64 -14.71 8.21
N GLU A 237 -23.96 -13.55 8.80
CA GLU A 237 -23.82 -13.27 10.23
C GLU A 237 -24.63 -14.27 11.08
N MET A 238 -25.87 -14.59 10.68
CA MET A 238 -26.71 -15.57 11.38
C MET A 238 -26.20 -17.01 11.26
N ILE A 239 -25.63 -17.39 10.12
CA ILE A 239 -25.00 -18.72 9.96
C ILE A 239 -23.76 -18.81 10.86
N ILE A 240 -22.93 -17.77 10.93
CA ILE A 240 -21.77 -17.75 11.84
C ILE A 240 -22.22 -17.79 13.31
N ALA A 241 -23.28 -17.05 13.68
CA ALA A 241 -23.84 -17.09 15.02
C ALA A 241 -24.35 -18.49 15.39
N HIS A 242 -24.95 -19.19 14.44
CA HIS A 242 -25.37 -20.58 14.59
C HIS A 242 -24.18 -21.51 14.87
N GLU A 243 -23.11 -21.44 14.07
CA GLU A 243 -21.89 -22.23 14.30
C GLU A 243 -21.20 -21.89 15.64
N LEU A 244 -21.20 -20.62 16.03
CA LEU A 244 -20.74 -20.21 17.36
C LEU A 244 -21.60 -20.85 18.46
N GLY A 245 -22.91 -20.97 18.25
CA GLY A 245 -23.83 -21.68 19.14
C GLY A 245 -23.42 -23.14 19.37
N HIS A 246 -22.94 -23.85 18.35
CA HIS A 246 -22.42 -25.22 18.51
C HIS A 246 -21.18 -25.30 19.41
N HIS A 247 -20.28 -24.32 19.32
CA HIS A 247 -19.15 -24.20 20.23
C HIS A 247 -19.59 -23.87 21.66
N HIS A 248 -20.42 -22.84 21.81
CA HIS A 248 -20.88 -22.32 23.10
C HIS A 248 -21.71 -23.35 23.89
N CYS A 249 -22.66 -23.99 23.23
CA CYS A 249 -23.53 -25.01 23.82
C CYS A 249 -22.86 -26.40 23.92
N ARG A 250 -21.59 -26.51 23.50
CA ARG A 250 -20.76 -27.74 23.59
C ARG A 250 -21.38 -28.93 22.85
N HIS A 251 -21.86 -28.69 21.63
CA HIS A 251 -22.51 -29.72 20.80
C HIS A 251 -21.51 -30.67 20.12
N LEU A 252 -20.27 -30.20 19.89
CA LEU A 252 -19.23 -30.95 19.18
C LEU A 252 -18.83 -32.25 19.90
N GLY A 253 -18.61 -33.31 19.13
CA GLY A 253 -18.17 -34.62 19.65
C GLY A 253 -19.24 -35.39 20.43
N ARG A 254 -20.50 -34.92 20.44
CA ARG A 254 -21.63 -35.61 21.06
C ARG A 254 -22.38 -36.47 20.04
N SER A 255 -23.25 -37.35 20.55
CA SER A 255 -24.21 -38.05 19.70
C SER A 255 -25.09 -37.05 18.97
N VAL A 256 -25.37 -37.33 17.69
CA VAL A 256 -26.30 -36.54 16.87
C VAL A 256 -27.66 -36.44 17.58
N ASP A 257 -28.08 -35.21 17.88
CA ASP A 257 -29.35 -34.88 18.51
C ASP A 257 -29.92 -33.64 17.81
N PRO A 258 -31.08 -33.74 17.12
CA PRO A 258 -31.70 -32.60 16.44
C PRO A 258 -31.98 -31.40 17.37
N ARG A 259 -32.03 -31.60 18.69
CA ARG A 259 -32.17 -30.49 19.65
C ARG A 259 -30.95 -29.56 19.67
N HIS A 260 -29.76 -30.08 19.35
CA HIS A 260 -28.55 -29.26 19.27
C HIS A 260 -28.67 -28.19 18.17
N GLU A 261 -29.28 -28.53 17.03
CA GLU A 261 -29.57 -27.58 15.94
C GLU A 261 -30.52 -26.46 16.40
N LEU A 262 -31.60 -26.84 17.12
CA LEU A 262 -32.56 -25.87 17.65
C LEU A 262 -31.94 -24.98 18.74
N GLN A 263 -31.02 -25.52 19.55
CA GLN A 263 -30.31 -24.73 20.56
C GLN A 263 -29.38 -23.72 19.90
N ALA A 264 -28.67 -24.12 18.85
CA ALA A 264 -27.82 -23.23 18.07
C ALA A 264 -28.64 -22.17 17.29
N ASP A 265 -29.84 -22.51 16.81
CA ASP A 265 -30.80 -21.55 16.26
C ASP A 265 -31.27 -20.50 17.27
N ALA A 266 -31.68 -20.94 18.46
CA ALA A 266 -32.10 -20.05 19.52
C ALA A 266 -30.93 -19.14 19.95
N PHE A 267 -29.72 -19.68 20.00
CA PHE A 267 -28.51 -18.89 20.24
C PHE A 267 -28.29 -17.83 19.15
N ALA A 268 -28.43 -18.16 17.87
CA ALA A 268 -28.32 -17.20 16.77
C ALA A 268 -29.39 -16.11 16.83
N GLY A 269 -30.64 -16.46 17.16
CA GLY A 269 -31.71 -15.50 17.40
C GLY A 269 -31.42 -14.55 18.55
N ALA A 270 -30.87 -15.07 19.65
CA ALA A 270 -30.42 -14.27 20.79
C ALA A 270 -29.31 -13.29 20.41
N ALA A 271 -28.32 -13.75 19.63
CA ALA A 271 -27.25 -12.91 19.10
C ALA A 271 -27.82 -11.71 18.32
N ALA A 272 -28.73 -11.99 17.37
CA ALA A 272 -29.39 -10.97 16.57
C ALA A 272 -30.09 -9.92 17.45
N LYS A 273 -30.81 -10.37 18.48
CA LYS A 273 -31.49 -9.46 19.42
C LYS A 273 -30.52 -8.55 20.16
N LEU A 274 -29.43 -9.11 20.67
CA LEU A 274 -28.40 -8.38 21.43
C LEU A 274 -27.63 -7.39 20.54
N MET A 275 -27.37 -7.77 19.29
CA MET A 275 -26.86 -6.89 18.23
C MET A 275 -27.89 -5.85 17.74
N ARG A 276 -29.10 -5.82 18.31
CA ARG A 276 -30.21 -4.92 17.95
C ARG A 276 -30.71 -5.08 16.51
N ARG A 277 -30.57 -6.27 15.93
CA ARG A 277 -31.13 -6.65 14.63
C ARG A 277 -32.63 -6.91 14.74
N SER A 278 -33.35 -6.69 13.63
CA SER A 278 -34.77 -7.04 13.53
C SER A 278 -34.97 -8.56 13.51
N LEU A 279 -36.19 -9.03 13.77
CA LEU A 279 -36.54 -10.44 13.60
C LEU A 279 -36.40 -10.88 12.13
N GLU A 280 -36.66 -9.98 11.18
CA GLU A 280 -36.45 -10.25 9.75
C GLU A 280 -34.97 -10.53 9.45
N ALA A 281 -34.06 -9.72 9.99
CA ALA A 281 -32.62 -9.95 9.87
C ALA A 281 -32.20 -11.26 10.55
N ALA A 282 -32.77 -11.60 11.71
CA ALA A 282 -32.51 -12.89 12.37
C ALA A 282 -32.95 -14.11 11.53
N LEU A 283 -33.95 -13.93 10.66
CA LEU A 283 -34.48 -14.97 9.78
C LEU A 283 -33.90 -14.93 8.35
N SER A 284 -32.88 -14.10 8.10
CA SER A 284 -32.30 -13.89 6.77
C SER A 284 -31.59 -15.11 6.18
N ALA A 285 -31.17 -16.07 7.01
CA ALA A 285 -30.58 -17.34 6.58
C ALA A 285 -31.59 -18.47 6.34
N VAL A 286 -32.88 -18.26 6.61
CA VAL A 286 -33.90 -19.34 6.57
C VAL A 286 -34.10 -19.92 5.17
N SER A 287 -33.78 -19.15 4.12
CA SER A 287 -33.93 -19.56 2.72
C SER A 287 -33.05 -20.75 2.33
N VAL A 288 -31.92 -20.96 3.02
CA VAL A 288 -30.99 -22.07 2.75
C VAL A 288 -31.24 -23.31 3.61
N LEU A 289 -32.21 -23.25 4.54
CA LEU A 289 -32.59 -24.40 5.39
C LEU A 289 -33.52 -25.37 4.65
N ASP A 290 -33.39 -26.68 4.91
CA ASP A 290 -34.27 -27.69 4.34
C ASP A 290 -35.70 -27.61 4.86
N GLU A 291 -36.69 -27.73 3.96
CA GLU A 291 -38.10 -27.67 4.35
C GLU A 291 -38.55 -28.85 5.22
N ARG A 292 -38.01 -30.05 4.95
CA ARG A 292 -38.43 -31.28 5.61
C ARG A 292 -37.39 -31.70 6.66
N PRO A 293 -37.84 -32.18 7.83
CA PRO A 293 -36.91 -32.73 8.81
C PRO A 293 -36.21 -33.96 8.24
N SER A 294 -34.96 -34.13 8.66
CA SER A 294 -34.15 -35.32 8.42
C SER A 294 -33.82 -36.00 9.75
N ARG A 295 -33.03 -37.09 9.70
CA ARG A 295 -32.58 -37.77 10.92
C ARG A 295 -31.71 -36.87 11.80
N THR A 296 -31.01 -35.90 11.21
CA THR A 296 -29.98 -35.11 11.90
C THR A 296 -30.29 -33.61 11.92
N HIS A 297 -31.20 -33.13 11.07
CA HIS A 297 -31.58 -31.72 10.99
C HIS A 297 -33.10 -31.55 11.14
N PRO A 298 -33.58 -30.68 12.04
CA PRO A 298 -34.99 -30.29 12.12
C PRO A 298 -35.46 -29.63 10.80
N GLY A 299 -36.77 -29.64 10.57
CA GLY A 299 -37.34 -28.94 9.41
C GLY A 299 -37.30 -27.43 9.60
N ARG A 300 -37.30 -26.68 8.49
CA ARG A 300 -37.25 -25.20 8.48
C ARG A 300 -38.22 -24.54 9.47
N GLN A 301 -39.44 -25.07 9.61
CA GLN A 301 -40.44 -24.51 10.53
C GLN A 301 -40.00 -24.53 12.00
N ASP A 302 -39.42 -25.65 12.45
CA ASP A 302 -38.95 -25.80 13.83
C ASP A 302 -37.74 -24.89 14.09
N ARG A 303 -36.84 -24.79 13.10
CA ARG A 303 -35.68 -23.89 13.15
C ARG A 303 -36.10 -22.42 13.23
N VAL A 304 -37.05 -22.00 12.40
CA VAL A 304 -37.64 -20.64 12.45
C VAL A 304 -38.25 -20.35 13.82
N ALA A 305 -38.95 -21.32 14.40
CA ALA A 305 -39.53 -21.17 15.73
C ALA A 305 -38.43 -21.01 16.81
N ALA A 306 -37.35 -21.79 16.73
CA ALA A 306 -36.22 -21.69 17.65
C ALA A 306 -35.48 -20.34 17.53
N ILE A 307 -35.17 -19.88 16.31
CA ILE A 307 -34.59 -18.54 16.08
C ILE A 307 -35.49 -17.46 16.68
N THR A 308 -36.80 -17.54 16.41
CA THR A 308 -37.77 -16.56 16.91
C THR A 308 -37.85 -16.58 18.44
N ALA A 309 -37.79 -17.75 19.06
CA ALA A 309 -37.80 -17.88 20.52
C ALA A 309 -36.55 -17.24 21.15
N GLY A 310 -35.36 -17.55 20.61
CA GLY A 310 -34.12 -16.93 21.07
C GLY A 310 -34.07 -15.42 20.87
N TRP A 311 -34.65 -14.90 19.78
CA TRP A 311 -34.76 -13.46 19.56
C TRP A 311 -35.70 -12.78 20.56
N ASN A 312 -36.77 -13.46 20.98
CA ASN A 312 -37.70 -12.96 21.99
C ASN A 312 -37.14 -13.05 23.42
N ASP A 313 -36.38 -14.10 23.73
CA ASP A 313 -35.69 -14.32 25.00
C ASP A 313 -34.19 -14.61 24.80
N PRO A 314 -33.36 -13.56 24.65
CA PRO A 314 -31.94 -13.73 24.42
C PRO A 314 -31.20 -14.36 25.62
N GLY A 315 -31.78 -14.30 26.83
CA GLY A 315 -31.21 -14.94 28.01
C GLY A 315 -31.29 -16.46 27.92
N ALA A 316 -32.49 -16.98 27.59
CA ALA A 316 -32.71 -18.41 27.36
C ALA A 316 -31.88 -18.93 26.18
N GLY A 317 -31.84 -18.19 25.07
CA GLY A 317 -31.02 -18.55 23.90
C GLY A 317 -29.53 -18.64 24.23
N LYS A 318 -28.97 -17.69 25.00
CA LYS A 318 -27.58 -17.74 25.49
C LYS A 318 -27.34 -18.91 26.44
N ALA A 319 -28.34 -19.29 27.23
CA ALA A 319 -28.27 -20.42 28.15
C ALA A 319 -28.40 -21.79 27.46
N CYS A 320 -28.57 -21.82 26.13
CA CYS A 320 -28.81 -23.03 25.35
C CYS A 320 -30.10 -23.76 25.77
N GLU A 321 -31.11 -23.00 26.20
CA GLU A 321 -32.42 -23.53 26.59
C GLU A 321 -33.37 -23.48 25.39
N LEU A 322 -34.09 -24.58 25.16
CA LEU A 322 -35.20 -24.59 24.20
C LEU A 322 -36.48 -24.12 24.89
N PRO A 323 -37.35 -23.37 24.18
CA PRO A 323 -38.69 -23.05 24.66
C PRO A 323 -39.55 -24.32 24.87
#